data_AF-A0A535VUE4-F1
#
_entry.id   AF-A0A535VUE4-F1
#
_cell.length_a   1.000
_cell.length_b   1.000
_cell.length_c   1.000
_cell.angle_alpha   90.00
_cell.angle_beta   90.00
_cell.angle_gamma   90.00
#
_symmetry.space_group_name_H-M   'P 1'
#
loop_
_entity.id
_entity.type
_entity.pdbx_description
1 polymer ?
#
loop_
_entity_poly.entity_id
_entity_poly.type
_entity_poly.pdbx_seq_one_letter_code
_entity_poly.pdbx_strand_id
1 'polypeptide(L)'
;MRTSGRPSSSAIHSVDASSSGRANPVKGSPGPRPYSRPVVSPFMSDADKLAAVREALPSLSAAIQLNAGSAGPLPAEVAAAMAELEAYERDFGRAQLEYWEDSKQRMDEARAAVAAVLGGELDEVAITHATTDGMNLGTWAVNWRDGGRAVTTSHEHPGGVGPLYIVADRFRVDLAFAEFAGDAPDDEILAQFDRLLTPATKLVSISHVLWTTGLVMPVSHIAAMAHARGALVLIDGAQAAGAIPVNVRDLGVDMYSVPAQKWLLGPEGLGALWVRRELLDSLETTFASFFTFASLDSRGNRTLQTDARRFQVTNYHRPSILGMARAIGWLTMYVGLEFVHRRGAEMAHKAAAMLAEIDGVELLTPRDRMAGLVSFRIAGWEPQAALDELQARTFAIARTLPPISALRISIGFWTTEDELDRFIDGVRLLAAHTPETLPQRRTLTIVGQG
;
A
#
# COMPACT_ATOMS: atom_id res chain seq x y z
N MET A 1 -66.51 7.56 23.62
CA MET A 1 -67.18 7.71 22.31
C MET A 1 -66.10 8.02 21.28
N ARG A 2 -65.65 6.97 20.54
CA ARG A 2 -64.87 6.93 19.26
C ARG A 2 -63.58 7.76 19.21
N THR A 3 -62.33 7.29 19.22
CA THR A 3 -61.61 6.08 18.70
C THR A 3 -61.70 5.81 17.19
N SER A 4 -60.56 6.07 16.53
CA SER A 4 -59.82 5.24 15.56
C SER A 4 -60.55 4.70 14.33
N GLY A 5 -60.16 5.21 13.15
CA GLY A 5 -60.37 4.56 11.86
C GLY A 5 -59.14 3.76 11.42
N ARG A 6 -59.37 2.48 11.09
CA ARG A 6 -58.64 1.67 10.09
C ARG A 6 -59.59 1.53 8.88
N PRO A 7 -59.12 1.35 7.63
CA PRO A 7 -58.51 0.09 7.14
C PRO A 7 -57.28 0.32 6.22
N SER A 8 -56.22 -0.50 6.29
CA SER A 8 -55.92 -1.75 5.55
C SER A 8 -55.71 -1.64 4.03
N SER A 9 -54.58 -2.19 3.61
CA SER A 9 -53.99 -2.35 2.28
C SER A 9 -54.89 -2.94 1.18
N SER A 10 -54.69 -2.54 -0.09
CA SER A 10 -53.89 -3.30 -1.09
C SER A 10 -54.11 -2.74 -2.52
N ALA A 11 -53.01 -2.57 -3.27
CA ALA A 11 -52.86 -2.60 -4.74
C ALA A 11 -51.58 -1.80 -5.08
N ILE A 12 -50.39 -2.39 -5.03
CA ILE A 12 -49.71 -3.05 -6.16
C ILE A 12 -50.09 -2.42 -7.50
N HIS A 13 -49.33 -1.40 -7.90
CA HIS A 13 -49.08 -1.10 -9.31
C HIS A 13 -47.57 -1.15 -9.55
N SER A 14 -47.21 -2.09 -10.43
CA SER A 14 -45.92 -2.24 -11.09
C SER A 14 -45.48 -0.92 -11.70
N VAL A 15 -44.32 -0.41 -11.26
CA VAL A 15 -43.64 0.68 -11.96
C VAL A 15 -42.59 0.04 -12.85
N ASP A 16 -42.81 0.19 -14.16
CA ASP A 16 -41.90 -0.19 -15.23
C ASP A 16 -40.47 0.30 -14.95
N ALA A 17 -39.53 -0.64 -15.05
CA ALA A 17 -38.11 -0.37 -15.07
C ALA A 17 -37.70 0.21 -16.44
N SER A 18 -38.09 1.44 -16.74
CA SER A 18 -37.62 2.12 -17.97
C SER A 18 -37.71 3.64 -17.90
N SER A 19 -37.08 4.27 -16.91
CA SER A 19 -36.72 5.70 -17.03
C SER A 19 -35.63 6.11 -16.04
N SER A 20 -34.43 5.52 -16.14
CA SER A 20 -33.24 6.22 -15.68
C SER A 20 -32.99 7.38 -16.64
N GLY A 21 -33.09 8.62 -16.15
CA GLY A 21 -32.86 9.85 -16.91
C GLY A 21 -31.41 10.00 -17.39
N ARG A 22 -30.97 9.12 -18.29
CA ARG A 22 -29.78 9.35 -19.10
C ARG A 22 -30.16 10.41 -20.14
N ALA A 23 -29.51 11.57 -20.06
CA ALA A 23 -29.51 12.51 -21.17
C ALA A 23 -29.12 11.75 -22.45
N ASN A 24 -29.94 11.87 -23.50
CA ASN A 24 -29.59 11.32 -24.80
C ASN A 24 -28.27 11.96 -25.26
N PRO A 25 -27.28 11.17 -25.72
CA PRO A 25 -26.04 11.73 -26.21
C PRO A 25 -26.32 12.64 -27.42
N VAL A 26 -25.63 13.77 -27.47
CA VAL A 26 -25.66 14.69 -28.60
C VAL A 26 -25.30 13.91 -29.86
N LYS A 27 -26.16 13.96 -30.90
CA LYS A 27 -25.88 13.37 -32.21
C LYS A 27 -24.56 13.94 -32.75
N GLY A 28 -23.51 13.11 -32.75
CA GLY A 28 -22.19 13.47 -33.28
C GLY A 28 -21.03 13.42 -32.27
N SER A 29 -21.28 13.17 -30.98
CA SER A 29 -20.20 12.86 -30.03
C SER A 29 -19.59 11.49 -30.38
N PRO A 30 -18.25 11.32 -30.36
CA PRO A 30 -17.68 9.98 -30.36
C PRO A 30 -18.29 9.24 -29.16
N GLY A 31 -19.01 8.15 -29.39
CA GLY A 31 -19.48 7.31 -28.28
C GLY A 31 -18.27 6.88 -27.43
N PRO A 32 -18.48 6.51 -26.16
CA PRO A 32 -17.40 5.95 -25.35
C PRO A 32 -16.75 4.83 -26.17
N ARG A 33 -15.44 4.95 -26.43
CA ARG A 33 -14.69 3.85 -27.04
C ARG A 33 -14.97 2.64 -26.16
N PRO A 34 -15.26 1.46 -26.73
CA PRO A 34 -15.51 0.28 -25.90
C PRO A 34 -14.32 0.17 -24.94
N TYR A 35 -14.58 0.20 -23.63
CA TYR A 35 -13.56 -0.06 -22.64
C TYR A 35 -12.81 -1.31 -23.12
N SER A 36 -11.49 -1.19 -23.29
CA SER A 36 -10.63 -2.35 -23.55
C SER A 36 -11.10 -3.44 -22.61
N ARG A 37 -11.47 -4.62 -23.14
CA ARG A 37 -11.82 -5.73 -22.26
C ARG A 37 -10.65 -5.90 -21.29
N PRO A 38 -10.91 -6.06 -19.98
CA PRO A 38 -9.82 -6.31 -19.04
C PRO A 38 -9.06 -7.53 -19.55
N VAL A 39 -7.77 -7.35 -19.79
CA VAL A 39 -6.89 -8.37 -20.39
C VAL A 39 -6.81 -9.58 -19.47
N VAL A 40 -7.04 -9.39 -18.17
CA VAL A 40 -7.00 -10.43 -17.13
C VAL A 40 -8.41 -10.83 -16.71
N SER A 41 -8.65 -12.14 -16.61
CA SER A 41 -9.89 -12.72 -16.06
C SER A 41 -9.58 -13.58 -14.83
N PRO A 42 -10.45 -13.58 -13.81
CA PRO A 42 -10.23 -14.38 -12.60
C PRO A 42 -10.25 -15.88 -12.88
N PHE A 43 -10.89 -16.31 -13.98
CA PHE A 43 -11.08 -17.72 -14.38
C PHE A 43 -9.97 -18.29 -15.28
N MET A 44 -8.91 -17.52 -15.57
CA MET A 44 -7.77 -18.01 -16.33
C MET A 44 -6.93 -19.01 -15.53
N SER A 45 -6.25 -19.92 -16.24
CA SER A 45 -5.16 -20.70 -15.66
C SER A 45 -4.05 -19.77 -15.17
N ASP A 46 -3.23 -20.20 -14.20
CA ASP A 46 -2.14 -19.37 -13.68
C ASP A 46 -1.14 -18.92 -14.76
N ALA A 47 -0.83 -19.78 -15.73
CA ALA A 47 0.09 -19.47 -16.81
C ALA A 47 -0.48 -18.40 -17.76
N ASP A 48 -1.74 -18.57 -18.17
CA ASP A 48 -2.43 -17.58 -19.03
C ASP A 48 -2.63 -16.26 -18.27
N LYS A 49 -2.95 -16.35 -16.98
CA LYS A 49 -3.13 -15.19 -16.09
C LYS A 49 -1.84 -14.41 -15.94
N LEU A 50 -0.69 -15.08 -15.75
CA LEU A 50 0.62 -14.42 -15.70
C LEU A 50 0.93 -13.69 -17.02
N ALA A 51 0.71 -14.34 -18.17
CA ALA A 51 0.94 -13.72 -19.47
C ALA A 51 0.07 -12.46 -19.65
N ALA A 52 -1.22 -12.55 -19.33
CA ALA A 52 -2.17 -11.45 -19.38
C ALA A 52 -1.82 -10.30 -18.42
N VAL A 53 -1.41 -10.62 -17.19
CA VAL A 53 -0.91 -9.64 -16.21
C VAL A 53 0.30 -8.90 -16.77
N ARG A 54 1.24 -9.61 -17.38
CA ARG A 54 2.45 -9.00 -17.93
C ARG A 54 2.15 -8.11 -19.14
N GLU A 55 1.21 -8.50 -19.99
CA GLU A 55 0.72 -7.63 -21.07
C GLU A 55 0.07 -6.35 -20.52
N ALA A 56 -0.66 -6.45 -19.41
CA ALA A 56 -1.27 -5.29 -18.74
C ALA A 56 -0.26 -4.38 -18.02
N LEU A 57 0.98 -4.83 -17.80
CA LEU A 57 2.05 -4.11 -17.10
C LEU A 57 3.21 -3.78 -18.07
N PRO A 58 3.06 -2.77 -18.94
CA PRO A 58 4.00 -2.53 -20.04
C PRO A 58 5.43 -2.19 -19.59
N SER A 59 5.64 -1.70 -18.36
CA SER A 59 6.98 -1.43 -17.84
C SER A 59 7.83 -2.69 -17.65
N LEU A 60 7.22 -3.89 -17.67
CA LEU A 60 7.92 -5.18 -17.58
C LEU A 60 8.66 -5.56 -18.87
N SER A 61 8.33 -4.95 -20.01
CA SER A 61 9.11 -5.15 -21.24
C SER A 61 10.36 -4.27 -21.31
N ALA A 62 10.43 -3.23 -20.47
CA ALA A 62 11.54 -2.27 -20.47
C ALA A 62 12.69 -2.67 -19.53
N ALA A 63 12.37 -3.33 -18.42
CA ALA A 63 13.33 -3.67 -17.37
C ALA A 63 12.78 -4.79 -16.47
N ILE A 64 13.68 -5.50 -15.78
CA ILE A 64 13.28 -6.47 -14.74
C ILE A 64 12.85 -5.67 -13.50
N GLN A 65 11.55 -5.60 -13.22
CA GLN A 65 11.01 -4.79 -12.12
C GLN A 65 11.14 -5.50 -10.77
N LEU A 66 12.19 -5.16 -10.00
CA LEU A 66 12.50 -5.72 -8.69
C LEU A 66 12.53 -4.63 -7.59
N ASN A 67 11.70 -3.59 -7.69
CA ASN A 67 11.65 -2.49 -6.70
C ASN A 67 10.22 -2.06 -6.33
N ALA A 68 9.27 -3.01 -6.32
CA ALA A 68 7.90 -2.79 -5.88
C ALA A 68 7.79 -2.17 -4.47
N GLY A 69 8.77 -2.46 -3.60
CA GLY A 69 8.83 -1.85 -2.27
C GLY A 69 9.10 -0.33 -2.27
N SER A 70 9.46 0.26 -3.42
CA SER A 70 9.46 1.71 -3.62
C SER A 70 8.23 2.14 -4.42
N ALA A 71 8.03 1.54 -5.61
CA ALA A 71 6.87 1.72 -6.47
C ALA A 71 6.71 0.49 -7.37
N GLY A 72 5.49 -0.04 -7.47
CA GLY A 72 5.13 -1.13 -8.37
C GLY A 72 4.85 -0.65 -9.80
N PRO A 73 4.81 -1.57 -10.78
CA PRO A 73 4.44 -1.24 -12.15
C PRO A 73 2.97 -0.78 -12.23
N LEU A 74 2.72 0.33 -12.92
CA LEU A 74 1.37 0.86 -13.13
C LEU A 74 0.67 0.10 -14.28
N PRO A 75 -0.55 -0.44 -14.08
CA PRO A 75 -1.29 -1.09 -15.16
C PRO A 75 -1.69 -0.12 -16.27
N ALA A 76 -1.63 -0.58 -17.52
CA ALA A 76 -1.97 0.23 -18.69
C ALA A 76 -3.41 0.76 -18.63
N GLU A 77 -4.36 -0.06 -18.15
CA GLU A 77 -5.75 0.35 -17.99
C GLU A 77 -5.95 1.43 -16.91
N VAL A 78 -5.13 1.42 -15.87
CA VAL A 78 -5.14 2.44 -14.80
C VAL A 78 -4.65 3.77 -15.38
N ALA A 79 -3.52 3.75 -16.08
CA ALA A 79 -2.99 4.93 -16.74
C ALA A 79 -3.97 5.50 -17.79
N ALA A 80 -4.63 4.63 -18.55
CA ALA A 80 -5.64 5.03 -19.53
C ALA A 80 -6.85 5.70 -18.87
N ALA A 81 -7.36 5.14 -17.76
CA ALA A 81 -8.49 5.72 -17.03
C ALA A 81 -8.15 7.10 -16.45
N MET A 82 -6.93 7.26 -15.92
CA MET A 82 -6.44 8.57 -15.46
C MET A 82 -6.39 9.58 -16.60
N ALA A 83 -5.78 9.21 -17.74
CA ALA A 83 -5.64 10.10 -18.90
C ALA A 83 -7.00 10.48 -19.52
N GLU A 84 -7.98 9.57 -19.50
CA GLU A 84 -9.36 9.86 -19.93
C GLU A 84 -10.00 10.95 -19.06
N LEU A 85 -9.87 10.85 -17.73
CA LEU A 85 -10.40 11.86 -16.82
C LEU A 85 -9.68 13.21 -16.95
N GLU A 86 -8.35 13.18 -17.14
CA GLU A 86 -7.56 14.39 -17.40
C GLU A 86 -7.99 15.10 -18.69
N ALA A 87 -8.23 14.33 -19.76
CA ALA A 87 -8.76 14.87 -21.02
C ALA A 87 -10.16 15.48 -20.81
N TYR A 88 -11.02 14.80 -20.06
CA TYR A 88 -12.35 15.34 -19.71
C TYR A 88 -12.24 16.67 -18.94
N GLU A 89 -11.39 16.75 -17.91
CA GLU A 89 -11.19 17.98 -17.14
C GLU A 89 -10.69 19.15 -17.99
N ARG A 90 -9.79 18.87 -18.95
CA ARG A 90 -9.25 19.87 -19.88
C ARG A 90 -10.34 20.38 -20.83
N ASP A 91 -11.13 19.48 -21.41
CA ASP A 91 -12.04 19.81 -22.52
C ASP A 91 -13.38 20.37 -22.03
N PHE A 92 -13.86 19.96 -20.85
CA PHE A 92 -15.18 20.34 -20.30
C PHE A 92 -15.11 21.15 -19.00
N GLY A 93 -13.92 21.26 -18.39
CA GLY A 93 -13.72 21.93 -17.11
C GLY A 93 -14.05 21.03 -15.90
N ARG A 94 -13.61 21.48 -14.72
CA ARG A 94 -13.54 20.66 -13.49
C ARG A 94 -14.34 21.19 -12.30
N ALA A 95 -15.23 22.16 -12.52
CA ALA A 95 -15.98 22.87 -11.47
C ALA A 95 -17.50 22.73 -11.59
N GLN A 96 -17.97 21.72 -12.32
CA GLN A 96 -19.40 21.43 -12.48
C GLN A 96 -19.92 20.58 -11.30
N LEU A 97 -21.19 20.75 -10.93
CA LEU A 97 -21.80 20.03 -9.79
C LEU A 97 -21.86 18.52 -10.02
N GLU A 98 -22.25 18.08 -11.22
CA GLU A 98 -22.27 16.66 -11.60
C GLU A 98 -20.87 16.03 -11.49
N TYR A 99 -19.85 16.78 -11.90
CA TYR A 99 -18.45 16.34 -11.77
C TYR A 99 -18.00 16.21 -10.31
N TRP A 100 -18.54 17.06 -9.43
CA TRP A 100 -18.29 16.93 -7.99
C TRP A 100 -18.95 15.70 -7.38
N GLU A 101 -20.15 15.33 -7.84
CA GLU A 101 -20.83 14.11 -7.41
C GLU A 101 -20.11 12.85 -7.86
N ASP A 102 -19.68 12.80 -9.13
CA ASP A 102 -18.83 11.69 -9.64
C ASP A 102 -17.54 11.58 -8.83
N SER A 103 -16.86 12.70 -8.54
CA SER A 103 -15.63 12.67 -7.73
C SER A 103 -15.83 12.07 -6.34
N LYS A 104 -16.99 12.31 -5.70
CA LYS A 104 -17.32 11.67 -4.40
C LYS A 104 -17.52 10.18 -4.55
N GLN A 105 -18.23 9.77 -5.60
CA GLN A 105 -18.42 8.35 -5.92
C GLN A 105 -17.07 7.65 -6.18
N ARG A 106 -16.13 8.26 -6.92
CA ARG A 106 -14.79 7.69 -7.14
C ARG A 106 -13.99 7.56 -5.84
N MET A 107 -14.14 8.49 -4.91
CA MET A 107 -13.53 8.36 -3.59
C MET A 107 -14.14 7.19 -2.80
N ASP A 108 -15.46 7.02 -2.82
CA ASP A 108 -16.10 5.87 -2.17
C ASP A 108 -15.70 4.54 -2.82
N GLU A 109 -15.53 4.49 -4.15
CA GLU A 109 -14.96 3.34 -4.87
C GLU A 109 -13.53 3.04 -4.41
N ALA A 110 -12.67 4.05 -4.28
CA ALA A 110 -11.30 3.88 -3.78
C ALA A 110 -11.28 3.37 -2.33
N ARG A 111 -12.13 3.92 -1.46
CA ARG A 111 -12.28 3.50 -0.06
C ARG A 111 -12.77 2.05 0.04
N ALA A 112 -13.78 1.68 -0.75
CA ALA A 112 -14.28 0.31 -0.83
C ALA A 112 -13.19 -0.67 -1.31
N ALA A 113 -12.39 -0.27 -2.28
CA ALA A 113 -11.31 -1.10 -2.80
C ALA A 113 -10.23 -1.35 -1.72
N VAL A 114 -9.84 -0.33 -0.96
CA VAL A 114 -8.92 -0.48 0.18
C VAL A 114 -9.54 -1.36 1.27
N ALA A 115 -10.82 -1.16 1.60
CA ALA A 115 -11.53 -1.97 2.59
C ALA A 115 -11.51 -3.46 2.21
N ALA A 116 -11.72 -3.78 0.93
CA ALA A 116 -11.66 -5.15 0.41
C ALA A 116 -10.26 -5.78 0.54
N VAL A 117 -9.19 -5.00 0.36
CA VAL A 117 -7.80 -5.49 0.56
C VAL A 117 -7.50 -5.76 2.03
N LEU A 118 -8.03 -4.94 2.94
CA LEU A 118 -7.71 -4.99 4.36
C LEU A 118 -8.67 -5.87 5.18
N GLY A 119 -9.77 -6.37 4.61
CA GLY A 119 -10.83 -7.05 5.34
C GLY A 119 -11.61 -6.12 6.27
N GLY A 120 -11.74 -4.84 5.89
CA GLY A 120 -12.48 -3.81 6.62
C GLY A 120 -13.75 -3.38 5.90
N GLU A 121 -14.42 -2.36 6.44
CA GLU A 121 -15.63 -1.76 5.85
C GLU A 121 -15.35 -0.38 5.22
N LEU A 122 -16.20 0.04 4.29
CA LEU A 122 -16.10 1.35 3.61
C LEU A 122 -15.99 2.51 4.61
N ASP A 123 -16.82 2.50 5.64
CA ASP A 123 -16.93 3.55 6.66
C ASP A 123 -15.70 3.63 7.59
N GLU A 124 -14.76 2.71 7.46
CA GLU A 124 -13.52 2.69 8.24
C GLU A 124 -12.33 3.22 7.48
N VAL A 125 -12.47 3.51 6.19
CA VAL A 125 -11.36 3.97 5.35
C VAL A 125 -11.45 5.47 5.10
N ALA A 126 -10.36 6.18 5.38
CA ALA A 126 -10.12 7.56 4.94
C ALA A 126 -9.05 7.57 3.84
N ILE A 127 -9.24 8.35 2.78
CA ILE A 127 -8.18 8.56 1.78
C ILE A 127 -7.11 9.51 2.35
N THR A 128 -5.85 9.26 2.04
CA THR A 128 -4.70 10.11 2.40
C THR A 128 -3.82 10.36 1.16
N HIS A 129 -2.80 11.23 1.23
CA HIS A 129 -1.86 11.37 0.10
C HIS A 129 -0.72 10.35 0.13
N ALA A 130 -0.52 9.66 1.26
CA ALA A 130 0.50 8.63 1.42
C ALA A 130 0.27 7.82 2.71
N THR A 131 1.05 6.74 2.87
CA THR A 131 1.17 6.06 4.17
C THR A 131 1.62 7.02 5.27
N THR A 132 2.60 7.87 4.98
CA THR A 132 3.14 8.87 5.92
C THR A 132 2.04 9.76 6.49
N ASP A 133 1.09 10.20 5.66
CA ASP A 133 -0.05 11.01 6.10
C ASP A 133 -0.95 10.22 7.06
N GLY A 134 -1.25 8.96 6.73
CA GLY A 134 -2.03 8.10 7.62
C GLY A 134 -1.33 7.81 8.93
N MET A 135 0.00 7.62 8.91
CA MET A 135 0.80 7.45 10.13
C MET A 135 0.80 8.71 10.99
N ASN A 136 0.85 9.89 10.37
CA ASN A 136 0.66 11.16 11.07
C ASN A 136 -0.74 11.22 11.68
N LEU A 137 -1.79 11.10 10.87
CA LEU A 137 -3.18 11.20 11.33
C LEU A 137 -3.45 10.25 12.50
N GLY A 138 -3.04 8.99 12.41
CA GLY A 138 -3.22 8.01 13.48
C GLY A 138 -2.42 8.32 14.74
N THR A 139 -1.16 8.75 14.60
CA THR A 139 -0.32 9.14 15.76
C THR A 139 -0.91 10.35 16.48
N TRP A 140 -1.36 11.35 15.73
CA TRP A 140 -1.93 12.57 16.28
C TRP A 140 -3.34 12.36 16.83
N ALA A 141 -4.09 11.36 16.35
CA ALA A 141 -5.44 11.05 16.81
C ALA A 141 -5.51 10.58 18.28
N VAL A 142 -4.37 10.17 18.85
CA VAL A 142 -4.28 9.84 20.28
C VAL A 142 -4.24 11.12 21.12
N ASN A 143 -4.98 11.13 22.24
CA ASN A 143 -4.96 12.25 23.17
C ASN A 143 -3.66 12.27 24.01
N TRP A 144 -2.71 13.09 23.57
CA TRP A 144 -1.41 13.31 24.22
C TRP A 144 -1.40 14.46 25.25
N ARG A 145 -2.53 15.10 25.57
CA ARG A 145 -2.56 16.29 26.46
C ARG A 145 -1.83 16.07 27.80
N ASP A 146 -1.98 14.89 28.38
CA ASP A 146 -1.36 14.50 29.66
C ASP A 146 -0.04 13.72 29.48
N GLY A 147 0.61 13.85 28.32
CA GLY A 147 1.78 13.04 27.94
C GLY A 147 1.41 11.57 27.77
N GLY A 148 2.28 10.67 28.25
CA GLY A 148 2.13 9.22 28.16
C GLY A 148 3.35 8.59 27.52
N ARG A 149 3.21 7.33 27.07
CA ARG A 149 4.26 6.61 26.35
C ARG A 149 3.79 6.15 24.98
N ALA A 150 4.69 6.20 24.00
CA ALA A 150 4.58 5.53 22.72
C ALA A 150 5.68 4.46 22.59
N VAL A 151 5.34 3.30 22.03
CA VAL A 151 6.30 2.21 21.77
C VAL A 151 6.38 1.95 20.27
N THR A 152 7.59 1.84 19.75
CA THR A 152 7.89 1.57 18.34
C THR A 152 9.13 0.67 18.20
N THR A 153 9.68 0.49 17.01
CA THR A 153 10.89 -0.32 16.77
C THR A 153 12.05 0.52 16.23
N SER A 154 13.28 0.02 16.36
CA SER A 154 14.46 0.61 15.71
C SER A 154 14.50 0.41 14.18
N HIS A 155 13.51 -0.26 13.60
CA HIS A 155 13.45 -0.61 12.17
C HIS A 155 12.48 0.26 11.36
N GLU A 156 11.79 1.20 12.00
CA GLU A 156 10.72 1.96 11.34
C GLU A 156 11.21 2.85 10.19
N HIS A 157 10.37 2.95 9.16
CA HIS A 157 10.58 3.91 8.10
C HIS A 157 10.43 5.35 8.63
N PRO A 158 11.20 6.34 8.14
CA PRO A 158 11.08 7.75 8.59
C PRO A 158 9.65 8.31 8.57
N GLY A 159 8.83 7.89 7.60
CA GLY A 159 7.42 8.28 7.51
C GLY A 159 6.52 7.74 8.63
N GLY A 160 6.90 6.63 9.27
CA GLY A 160 6.17 6.03 10.41
C GLY A 160 6.66 6.54 11.77
N VAL A 161 7.98 6.73 11.94
CA VAL A 161 8.58 7.19 13.21
C VAL A 161 8.59 8.72 13.37
N GLY A 162 8.68 9.47 12.27
CA GLY A 162 8.69 10.94 12.29
C GLY A 162 7.57 11.56 13.13
N PRO A 163 6.30 11.14 12.97
CA PRO A 163 5.19 11.64 13.78
C PRO A 163 5.39 11.43 15.29
N LEU A 164 6.01 10.30 15.68
CA LEU A 164 6.29 9.97 17.08
C LEU A 164 7.29 10.94 17.70
N TYR A 165 8.36 11.31 16.97
CA TYR A 165 9.30 12.32 17.43
C TYR A 165 8.61 13.68 17.67
N ILE A 166 7.72 14.09 16.76
CA ILE A 166 7.03 15.38 16.91
C ILE A 166 6.08 15.38 18.11
N VAL A 167 5.33 14.29 18.37
CA VAL A 167 4.47 14.23 19.57
C VAL A 167 5.28 14.09 20.85
N ALA A 168 6.44 13.42 20.82
CA ALA A 168 7.39 13.38 21.93
C ALA A 168 7.87 14.78 22.31
N ASP A 169 8.36 15.56 21.33
CA ASP A 169 8.84 16.92 21.58
C ASP A 169 7.71 17.86 22.03
N ARG A 170 6.53 17.75 21.41
CA ARG A 170 5.41 18.68 21.65
C ARG A 170 4.69 18.43 22.97
N PHE A 171 4.50 17.16 23.35
CA PHE A 171 3.68 16.77 24.50
C PHE A 171 4.48 16.04 25.59
N ARG A 172 5.81 15.94 25.45
CA ARG A 172 6.69 15.20 26.37
C ARG A 172 6.27 13.74 26.50
N VAL A 173 5.87 13.14 25.38
CA VAL A 173 5.59 11.69 25.30
C VAL A 173 6.92 10.95 25.46
N ASP A 174 6.94 9.97 26.34
CA ASP A 174 8.06 9.05 26.45
C ASP A 174 8.05 8.09 25.25
N LEU A 175 9.08 8.16 24.41
CA LEU A 175 9.20 7.35 23.21
C LEU A 175 10.19 6.21 23.45
N ALA A 176 9.69 4.98 23.39
CA ALA A 176 10.48 3.77 23.63
C ALA A 176 10.62 2.93 22.35
N PHE A 177 11.82 2.40 22.13
CA PHE A 177 12.18 1.60 20.96
C PHE A 177 12.43 0.14 21.37
N ALA A 178 11.72 -0.78 20.73
CA ALA A 178 12.04 -2.20 20.72
C ALA A 178 13.26 -2.41 19.80
N GLU A 179 14.34 -2.93 20.38
CA GLU A 179 15.60 -3.20 19.69
C GLU A 179 15.78 -4.71 19.55
N PHE A 180 15.92 -5.17 18.31
CA PHE A 180 16.11 -6.57 17.94
C PHE A 180 16.78 -6.63 16.57
N ALA A 181 17.39 -7.77 16.22
CA ALA A 181 17.98 -7.95 14.89
C ALA A 181 16.91 -7.99 13.79
N GLY A 182 17.23 -7.61 12.55
CA GLY A 182 16.24 -7.55 11.46
C GLY A 182 15.68 -8.91 11.02
N ASP A 183 16.25 -9.99 11.53
CA ASP A 183 15.88 -11.40 11.36
C ASP A 183 15.51 -12.07 12.69
N ALA A 184 15.30 -11.29 13.76
CA ALA A 184 15.02 -11.81 15.08
C ALA A 184 13.80 -12.76 15.09
N PRO A 185 13.83 -13.80 15.93
CA PRO A 185 12.69 -14.67 16.14
C PRO A 185 11.57 -13.95 16.90
N ASP A 186 10.33 -14.42 16.73
CA ASP A 186 9.14 -13.79 17.31
C ASP A 186 9.23 -13.69 18.84
N ASP A 187 9.79 -14.68 19.52
CA ASP A 187 9.94 -14.68 20.98
C ASP A 187 10.86 -13.54 21.48
N GLU A 188 11.95 -13.26 20.76
CA GLU A 188 12.82 -12.11 21.05
C GLU A 188 12.07 -10.78 20.84
N ILE A 189 11.36 -10.65 19.72
CA ILE A 189 10.57 -9.45 19.39
C ILE A 189 9.51 -9.22 20.48
N LEU A 190 8.74 -10.25 20.81
CA LEU A 190 7.67 -10.18 21.80
C LEU A 190 8.22 -9.88 23.21
N ALA A 191 9.38 -10.42 23.58
CA ALA A 191 10.04 -10.09 24.85
C ALA A 191 10.39 -8.60 24.96
N GLN A 192 10.79 -7.95 23.85
CA GLN A 192 11.02 -6.50 23.84
C GLN A 192 9.72 -5.73 24.11
N PHE A 193 8.62 -6.09 23.46
CA PHE A 193 7.32 -5.44 23.70
C PHE A 193 6.83 -5.66 25.12
N ASP A 194 6.96 -6.87 25.68
CA ASP A 194 6.50 -7.16 27.04
C ASP A 194 7.18 -6.25 28.07
N ARG A 195 8.49 -6.03 27.89
CA ARG A 195 9.32 -5.15 28.71
C ARG A 195 8.96 -3.67 28.58
N LEU A 196 8.64 -3.22 27.36
CA LEU A 196 8.45 -1.79 27.07
C LEU A 196 7.03 -1.29 27.32
N LEU A 197 6.03 -2.16 27.15
CA LEU A 197 4.64 -1.79 27.31
C LEU A 197 4.28 -1.67 28.81
N THR A 198 3.77 -0.50 29.19
CA THR A 198 3.34 -0.20 30.57
C THR A 198 1.90 0.33 30.57
N PRO A 199 1.25 0.48 31.73
CA PRO A 199 -0.06 1.15 31.81
C PRO A 199 -0.06 2.61 31.33
N ALA A 200 1.11 3.24 31.16
CA ALA A 200 1.23 4.58 30.60
C ALA A 200 1.32 4.59 29.07
N THR A 201 1.49 3.42 28.43
CA THR A 201 1.54 3.32 26.97
C THR A 201 0.18 3.64 26.39
N LYS A 202 0.14 4.62 25.48
CA LYS A 202 -1.08 5.02 24.76
C LYS A 202 -1.09 4.54 23.31
N LEU A 203 0.08 4.35 22.71
CA LEU A 203 0.21 3.95 21.31
C LEU A 203 1.39 3.00 21.10
N VAL A 204 1.14 1.94 20.35
CA VAL A 204 2.14 1.13 19.65
C VAL A 204 2.07 1.48 18.17
N SER A 205 3.16 1.95 17.59
CA SER A 205 3.22 2.33 16.16
C SER A 205 4.36 1.60 15.49
N ILE A 206 4.06 0.64 14.61
CA ILE A 206 5.06 -0.28 14.03
C ILE A 206 4.75 -0.62 12.57
N SER A 207 5.76 -1.07 11.84
CA SER A 207 5.59 -1.65 10.50
C SER A 207 5.05 -3.08 10.57
N HIS A 208 4.12 -3.44 9.67
CA HIS A 208 3.70 -4.85 9.53
C HIS A 208 4.80 -5.69 8.88
N VAL A 209 5.49 -5.11 7.89
CA VAL A 209 6.62 -5.72 7.20
C VAL A 209 7.77 -4.74 7.23
N LEU A 210 8.93 -5.16 7.76
CA LEU A 210 10.10 -4.32 7.83
C LEU A 210 10.59 -3.97 6.43
N TRP A 211 10.69 -2.67 6.12
CA TRP A 211 11.09 -2.21 4.80
C TRP A 211 12.56 -2.53 4.46
N THR A 212 13.37 -2.85 5.46
CA THR A 212 14.77 -3.23 5.31
C THR A 212 14.92 -4.72 5.03
N THR A 213 14.56 -5.60 5.97
CA THR A 213 14.80 -7.05 5.86
C THR A 213 13.66 -7.81 5.22
N GLY A 214 12.46 -7.24 5.12
CA GLY A 214 11.26 -7.95 4.66
C GLY A 214 10.62 -8.86 5.71
N LEU A 215 11.11 -8.82 6.96
CA LEU A 215 10.51 -9.55 8.09
C LEU A 215 9.05 -9.14 8.28
N VAL A 216 8.16 -10.14 8.33
CA VAL A 216 6.76 -9.98 8.73
C VAL A 216 6.70 -10.01 10.25
N MET A 217 6.21 -8.92 10.85
CA MET A 217 6.14 -8.76 12.32
C MET A 217 4.97 -9.56 12.90
N PRO A 218 5.07 -10.09 14.14
CA PRO A 218 3.99 -10.80 14.84
C PRO A 218 2.93 -9.82 15.37
N VAL A 219 2.28 -9.07 14.46
CA VAL A 219 1.40 -7.94 14.77
C VAL A 219 0.23 -8.33 15.68
N SER A 220 -0.40 -9.49 15.46
CA SER A 220 -1.54 -9.93 16.27
C SER A 220 -1.18 -10.15 17.74
N HIS A 221 0.00 -10.75 17.99
CA HIS A 221 0.51 -10.93 19.36
C HIS A 221 0.87 -9.60 20.01
N ILE A 222 1.55 -8.71 19.28
CA ILE A 222 1.90 -7.36 19.76
C ILE A 222 0.63 -6.56 20.09
N ALA A 223 -0.40 -6.65 19.24
CA ALA A 223 -1.67 -5.97 19.44
C ALA A 223 -2.38 -6.46 20.71
N ALA A 224 -2.43 -7.77 20.93
CA ALA A 224 -2.99 -8.34 22.16
C ALA A 224 -2.25 -7.84 23.41
N MET A 225 -0.91 -7.78 23.38
CA MET A 225 -0.10 -7.27 24.49
C MET A 225 -0.31 -5.78 24.76
N ALA A 226 -0.50 -4.98 23.71
CA ALA A 226 -0.77 -3.55 23.77
C ALA A 226 -2.17 -3.29 24.37
N HIS A 227 -3.19 -3.99 23.88
CA HIS A 227 -4.56 -3.88 24.37
C HIS A 227 -4.71 -4.31 25.82
N ALA A 228 -3.98 -5.35 26.26
CA ALA A 228 -3.93 -5.75 27.67
C ALA A 228 -3.43 -4.63 28.60
N ARG A 229 -2.78 -3.60 28.06
CA ARG A 229 -2.29 -2.42 28.78
C ARG A 229 -3.02 -1.12 28.40
N GLY A 230 -4.10 -1.23 27.62
CA GLY A 230 -4.93 -0.08 27.21
C GLY A 230 -4.33 0.78 26.09
N ALA A 231 -3.28 0.33 25.41
CA ALA A 231 -2.65 1.07 24.32
C ALA A 231 -3.34 0.77 22.98
N LEU A 232 -3.44 1.76 22.10
CA LEU A 232 -3.85 1.58 20.71
C LEU A 232 -2.69 1.07 19.83
N VAL A 233 -2.99 0.54 18.67
CA VAL A 233 -2.05 -0.07 17.71
C VAL A 233 -2.26 0.55 16.33
N LEU A 234 -1.25 1.27 15.85
CA LEU A 234 -1.17 1.86 14.53
C LEU A 234 -0.13 1.11 13.69
N ILE A 235 -0.54 0.67 12.51
CA ILE A 235 0.33 -0.13 11.64
C ILE A 235 0.70 0.64 10.36
N ASP A 236 2.01 0.69 10.08
CA ASP A 236 2.51 0.99 8.74
C ASP A 236 2.39 -0.27 7.86
N GLY A 237 1.43 -0.24 6.96
CA GLY A 237 1.11 -1.32 6.04
C GLY A 237 1.81 -1.23 4.69
N ALA A 238 2.78 -0.33 4.51
CA ALA A 238 3.29 0.01 3.19
C ALA A 238 3.97 -1.12 2.44
N GLN A 239 4.54 -2.08 3.16
CA GLN A 239 5.15 -3.27 2.57
C GLN A 239 4.28 -4.53 2.67
N ALA A 240 3.08 -4.39 3.23
CA ALA A 240 2.18 -5.51 3.48
C ALA A 240 0.93 -5.48 2.60
N ALA A 241 0.24 -4.34 2.51
CA ALA A 241 -1.02 -4.25 1.78
C ALA A 241 -0.82 -4.50 0.28
N GLY A 242 -1.35 -5.63 -0.21
CA GLY A 242 -1.18 -6.13 -1.58
C GLY A 242 0.02 -7.06 -1.78
N ALA A 243 0.93 -7.16 -0.81
CA ALA A 243 2.08 -8.08 -0.85
C ALA A 243 1.79 -9.40 -0.15
N ILE A 244 1.11 -9.33 1.00
CA ILE A 244 0.72 -10.47 1.82
C ILE A 244 -0.77 -10.37 2.15
N PRO A 245 -1.42 -11.49 2.54
CA PRO A 245 -2.77 -11.43 3.08
C PRO A 245 -2.83 -10.53 4.31
N VAL A 246 -3.80 -9.62 4.35
CA VAL A 246 -4.04 -8.73 5.50
C VAL A 246 -5.52 -8.79 5.85
N ASN A 247 -5.81 -9.03 7.12
CA ASN A 247 -7.12 -8.84 7.69
C ASN A 247 -6.97 -8.06 9.01
N VAL A 248 -7.39 -6.79 9.00
CA VAL A 248 -7.23 -5.88 10.15
C VAL A 248 -8.02 -6.32 11.39
N ARG A 249 -9.08 -7.14 11.22
CA ARG A 249 -9.83 -7.73 12.34
C ARG A 249 -9.06 -8.87 12.97
N ASP A 250 -8.54 -9.79 12.14
CA ASP A 250 -7.76 -10.94 12.61
C ASP A 250 -6.47 -10.49 13.29
N LEU A 251 -5.88 -9.40 12.80
CA LEU A 251 -4.72 -8.75 13.42
C LEU A 251 -5.04 -8.04 14.74
N GLY A 252 -6.31 -7.70 15.00
CA GLY A 252 -6.72 -6.96 16.21
C GLY A 252 -6.13 -5.54 16.28
N VAL A 253 -5.90 -4.87 15.16
CA VAL A 253 -5.24 -3.53 15.13
C VAL A 253 -6.27 -2.41 15.12
N ASP A 254 -5.88 -1.21 15.58
CA ASP A 254 -6.78 -0.08 15.76
C ASP A 254 -6.80 0.85 14.55
N MET A 255 -5.64 0.98 13.90
CA MET A 255 -5.43 1.81 12.71
C MET A 255 -4.41 1.16 11.78
N TYR A 256 -4.58 1.31 10.47
CA TYR A 256 -3.71 0.70 9.46
C TYR A 256 -3.55 1.61 8.24
N SER A 257 -2.31 2.02 7.93
CA SER A 257 -2.01 2.98 6.87
C SER A 257 -1.39 2.30 5.65
N VAL A 258 -1.82 2.67 4.43
CA VAL A 258 -1.38 2.03 3.18
C VAL A 258 -1.08 3.06 2.07
N PRO A 259 -0.12 2.79 1.17
CA PRO A 259 0.12 3.56 -0.04
C PRO A 259 -0.57 2.92 -1.25
N ALA A 260 -0.92 3.72 -2.25
CA ALA A 260 -1.46 3.20 -3.51
C ALA A 260 -0.36 2.64 -4.43
N GLN A 261 0.80 3.28 -4.52
CA GLN A 261 1.79 3.03 -5.60
C GLN A 261 2.64 1.77 -5.48
N LYS A 262 2.65 1.12 -4.31
CA LYS A 262 3.55 -0.02 -4.06
C LYS A 262 2.91 -1.31 -4.58
N TRP A 263 2.51 -2.19 -3.69
CA TRP A 263 1.97 -3.51 -4.04
C TRP A 263 0.51 -3.45 -4.54
N LEU A 264 -0.16 -2.31 -4.34
CA LEU A 264 -1.49 -2.04 -4.87
C LEU A 264 -1.48 -1.50 -6.30
N LEU A 265 -0.30 -1.24 -6.87
CA LEU A 265 -0.10 -0.85 -8.28
C LEU A 265 -0.90 0.38 -8.72
N GLY A 266 -1.31 1.21 -7.77
CA GLY A 266 -2.00 2.48 -8.02
C GLY A 266 -1.03 3.61 -8.36
N PRO A 267 -1.55 4.83 -8.55
CA PRO A 267 -0.71 6.01 -8.78
C PRO A 267 -0.04 6.49 -7.48
N GLU A 268 1.05 7.24 -7.64
CA GLU A 268 1.67 7.98 -6.54
C GLU A 268 0.79 9.14 -6.04
N GLY A 269 1.09 9.62 -4.83
CA GLY A 269 0.39 10.76 -4.22
C GLY A 269 -0.97 10.41 -3.61
N LEU A 270 -1.25 9.11 -3.43
CA LEU A 270 -2.41 8.60 -2.72
C LEU A 270 -2.06 7.46 -1.76
N GLY A 271 -2.88 7.34 -0.72
CA GLY A 271 -2.89 6.27 0.25
C GLY A 271 -4.24 6.21 0.96
N ALA A 272 -4.28 5.44 2.05
CA ALA A 272 -5.43 5.42 2.92
C ALA A 272 -5.03 5.15 4.36
N LEU A 273 -5.88 5.60 5.28
CA LEU A 273 -5.86 5.22 6.69
C LEU A 273 -7.16 4.47 6.97
N TRP A 274 -7.05 3.21 7.34
CA TRP A 274 -8.13 2.47 7.95
C TRP A 274 -8.14 2.74 9.46
N VAL A 275 -9.32 2.95 10.04
CA VAL A 275 -9.55 3.19 11.46
C VAL A 275 -10.71 2.33 11.92
N ARG A 276 -10.48 1.54 12.96
CA ARG A 276 -11.53 0.72 13.56
C ARG A 276 -12.74 1.56 13.95
N ARG A 277 -13.92 1.17 13.47
CA ARG A 277 -15.17 1.94 13.62
C ARG A 277 -15.48 2.33 15.06
N GLU A 278 -15.30 1.41 16.01
CA GLU A 278 -15.63 1.64 17.43
C GLU A 278 -14.76 2.73 18.09
N LEU A 279 -13.61 3.07 17.50
CA LEU A 279 -12.69 4.05 18.06
C LEU A 279 -12.93 5.47 17.56
N LEU A 280 -13.69 5.64 16.48
CA LEU A 280 -13.83 6.93 15.79
C LEU A 280 -14.23 8.07 16.74
N ASP A 281 -15.13 7.81 17.69
CA ASP A 281 -15.63 8.80 18.66
C ASP A 281 -14.66 9.08 19.82
N SER A 282 -13.71 8.18 20.08
CA SER A 282 -12.69 8.32 21.12
C SER A 282 -11.40 9.01 20.63
N LEU A 283 -11.21 9.04 19.31
CA LEU A 283 -10.03 9.62 18.66
C LEU A 283 -10.20 11.12 18.40
N GLU A 284 -9.10 11.86 18.54
CA GLU A 284 -9.04 13.29 18.29
C GLU A 284 -8.89 13.57 16.78
N THR A 285 -9.68 14.50 16.24
CA THR A 285 -9.47 14.98 14.86
C THR A 285 -8.43 16.09 14.86
N THR A 286 -7.25 15.81 14.28
CA THR A 286 -6.07 16.68 14.41
C THR A 286 -5.77 17.52 13.18
N PHE A 287 -6.15 17.03 12.01
CA PHE A 287 -6.02 17.76 10.76
C PHE A 287 -7.36 17.74 10.03
N ALA A 288 -7.96 18.91 9.88
CA ALA A 288 -9.33 19.05 9.38
C ALA A 288 -9.37 19.81 8.05
N SER A 289 -10.32 19.43 7.20
CA SER A 289 -10.56 20.01 5.89
C SER A 289 -12.06 19.96 5.54
N PHE A 290 -12.42 20.32 4.31
CA PHE A 290 -13.81 20.32 3.85
C PHE A 290 -14.49 18.94 4.03
N PHE A 291 -13.79 17.84 3.72
CA PHE A 291 -14.37 16.48 3.86
C PHE A 291 -14.45 15.96 5.29
N THR A 292 -13.75 16.59 6.23
CA THR A 292 -13.76 16.22 7.65
C THR A 292 -15.11 16.43 8.33
N PHE A 293 -15.89 17.40 7.83
CA PHE A 293 -17.15 17.82 8.44
C PHE A 293 -18.36 17.28 7.66
N ALA A 294 -19.37 16.79 8.38
CA ALA A 294 -20.69 16.48 7.84
C ALA A 294 -21.54 17.75 7.70
N SER A 295 -21.36 18.72 8.59
CA SER A 295 -21.91 20.07 8.48
C SER A 295 -20.92 21.10 9.03
N LEU A 296 -20.88 22.27 8.39
CA LEU A 296 -20.01 23.39 8.77
C LEU A 296 -20.69 24.70 8.36
N ASP A 297 -20.81 25.65 9.28
CA ASP A 297 -21.29 27.02 9.00
C ASP A 297 -20.31 28.10 9.45
N SER A 298 -20.55 29.34 9.02
CA SER A 298 -19.73 30.51 9.37
C SER A 298 -20.01 31.06 10.78
N ARG A 299 -20.85 30.39 11.58
CA ARG A 299 -21.24 30.78 12.94
C ARG A 299 -20.63 29.85 13.99
N GLY A 300 -19.81 28.90 13.57
CA GLY A 300 -19.08 27.97 14.44
C GLY A 300 -19.82 26.65 14.69
N ASN A 301 -21.02 26.45 14.12
CA ASN A 301 -21.71 25.17 14.20
C ASN A 301 -21.05 24.20 13.23
N ARG A 302 -20.66 23.03 13.76
CA ARG A 302 -20.00 22.00 12.97
C ARG A 302 -20.26 20.62 13.56
N THR A 303 -20.36 19.64 12.67
CA THR A 303 -20.36 18.22 13.03
C THR A 303 -19.32 17.50 12.21
N LEU A 304 -18.55 16.63 12.85
CA LEU A 304 -17.61 15.76 12.15
C LEU A 304 -18.36 14.66 11.40
N GLN A 305 -17.72 14.09 10.38
CA GLN A 305 -18.18 12.83 9.81
C GLN A 305 -18.28 11.75 10.91
N THR A 306 -19.27 10.86 10.77
CA THR A 306 -19.51 9.72 11.67
C THR A 306 -18.73 8.47 11.27
N ASP A 307 -17.93 8.57 10.21
CA ASP A 307 -17.09 7.53 9.65
C ASP A 307 -15.64 8.02 9.55
N ALA A 308 -14.74 7.20 9.03
CA ALA A 308 -13.32 7.53 8.94
C ALA A 308 -13.02 8.78 8.10
N ARG A 309 -13.96 9.31 7.29
CA ARG A 309 -13.76 10.56 6.54
C ARG A 309 -13.49 11.76 7.45
N ARG A 310 -13.70 11.67 8.77
CA ARG A 310 -13.20 12.69 9.70
C ARG A 310 -11.68 12.86 9.67
N PHE A 311 -10.94 11.87 9.16
CA PHE A 311 -9.50 11.93 8.90
C PHE A 311 -9.16 12.18 7.42
N GLN A 312 -10.16 12.41 6.56
CA GLN A 312 -9.97 12.65 5.13
C GLN A 312 -9.89 14.15 4.83
N VAL A 313 -8.88 14.55 4.06
CA VAL A 313 -8.60 15.94 3.68
C VAL A 313 -9.14 16.23 2.29
N THR A 314 -9.17 17.49 1.85
CA THR A 314 -9.61 17.86 0.49
C THR A 314 -8.44 17.98 -0.49
N ASN A 315 -8.73 18.30 -1.76
CA ASN A 315 -7.78 18.60 -2.84
C ASN A 315 -6.94 17.41 -3.37
N TYR A 316 -7.52 16.21 -3.43
CA TYR A 316 -6.90 15.11 -4.15
C TYR A 316 -6.86 15.36 -5.67
N HIS A 317 -5.83 14.82 -6.32
CA HIS A 317 -5.80 14.71 -7.77
C HIS A 317 -6.86 13.69 -8.21
N ARG A 318 -7.99 14.16 -8.76
CA ARG A 318 -9.16 13.33 -9.08
C ARG A 318 -8.84 12.19 -10.04
N PRO A 319 -8.05 12.39 -11.12
CA PRO A 319 -7.58 11.29 -11.95
C PRO A 319 -6.86 10.21 -11.14
N SER A 320 -5.98 10.60 -10.20
CA SER A 320 -5.31 9.61 -9.35
C SER A 320 -6.28 8.86 -8.45
N ILE A 321 -7.35 9.48 -7.94
CA ILE A 321 -8.37 8.77 -7.12
C ILE A 321 -9.04 7.67 -7.94
N LEU A 322 -9.44 8.00 -9.18
CA LEU A 322 -9.96 7.00 -10.12
C LEU A 322 -8.91 5.92 -10.39
N GLY A 323 -7.66 6.31 -10.61
CA GLY A 323 -6.55 5.38 -10.84
C GLY A 323 -6.34 4.40 -9.68
N MET A 324 -6.37 4.88 -8.44
CA MET A 324 -6.25 4.06 -7.24
C MET A 324 -7.42 3.06 -7.12
N ALA A 325 -8.66 3.53 -7.30
CA ALA A 325 -9.83 2.66 -7.29
C ALA A 325 -9.74 1.57 -8.38
N ARG A 326 -9.31 1.95 -9.59
CA ARG A 326 -9.14 1.02 -10.71
C ARG A 326 -8.03 0.00 -10.48
N ALA A 327 -6.87 0.41 -9.96
CA ALA A 327 -5.76 -0.49 -9.70
C ALA A 327 -6.11 -1.55 -8.66
N ILE A 328 -6.71 -1.14 -7.54
CA ILE A 328 -7.10 -2.06 -6.48
C ILE A 328 -8.27 -2.94 -6.94
N GLY A 329 -9.24 -2.38 -7.67
CA GLY A 329 -10.32 -3.15 -8.29
C GLY A 329 -9.80 -4.20 -9.29
N TRP A 330 -8.79 -3.84 -10.09
CA TRP A 330 -8.11 -4.76 -11.00
C TRP A 330 -7.48 -5.94 -10.26
N LEU A 331 -6.69 -5.64 -9.22
CA LEU A 331 -6.05 -6.65 -8.37
C LEU A 331 -7.08 -7.56 -7.68
N THR A 332 -8.13 -6.99 -7.11
CA THR A 332 -9.10 -7.73 -6.29
C THR A 332 -10.09 -8.54 -7.13
N MET A 333 -10.61 -7.97 -8.22
CA MET A 333 -11.71 -8.57 -8.99
C MET A 333 -11.27 -9.35 -10.23
N TYR A 334 -10.13 -8.98 -10.83
CA TYR A 334 -9.71 -9.54 -12.12
C TYR A 334 -8.47 -10.44 -11.99
N VAL A 335 -7.41 -9.95 -11.35
CA VAL A 335 -6.21 -10.76 -11.07
C VAL A 335 -6.52 -11.79 -9.98
N GLY A 336 -7.13 -11.32 -8.89
CA GLY A 336 -7.45 -12.08 -7.68
C GLY A 336 -6.32 -12.06 -6.67
N LEU A 337 -6.62 -11.62 -5.44
CA LEU A 337 -5.63 -11.50 -4.36
C LEU A 337 -4.98 -12.84 -3.98
N GLU A 338 -5.70 -13.96 -4.09
CA GLU A 338 -5.15 -15.29 -3.78
C GLU A 338 -4.00 -15.65 -4.73
N PHE A 339 -4.16 -15.44 -6.03
CA PHE A 339 -3.08 -15.58 -7.01
C PHE A 339 -1.92 -14.63 -6.74
N VAL A 340 -2.21 -13.34 -6.47
CA VAL A 340 -1.20 -12.31 -6.17
C VAL A 340 -0.35 -12.71 -4.97
N HIS A 341 -0.98 -13.05 -3.85
CA HIS A 341 -0.28 -13.40 -2.61
C HIS A 341 0.49 -14.71 -2.74
N ARG A 342 -0.13 -15.76 -3.30
CA ARG A 342 0.52 -17.06 -3.45
C ARG A 342 1.72 -16.99 -4.38
N ARG A 343 1.56 -16.46 -5.60
CA ARG A 343 2.66 -16.37 -6.57
C ARG A 343 3.74 -15.39 -6.11
N GLY A 344 3.35 -14.25 -5.52
CA GLY A 344 4.29 -13.30 -4.95
C GLY A 344 5.19 -13.94 -3.89
N ALA A 345 4.59 -14.71 -2.97
CA ALA A 345 5.32 -15.46 -1.96
C ALA A 345 6.21 -16.55 -2.58
N GLU A 346 5.70 -17.35 -3.53
CA GLU A 346 6.47 -18.38 -4.24
C GLU A 346 7.74 -17.80 -4.88
N MET A 347 7.60 -16.70 -5.65
CA MET A 347 8.73 -16.07 -6.34
C MET A 347 9.71 -15.41 -5.37
N ALA A 348 9.23 -14.79 -4.29
CA ALA A 348 10.09 -14.18 -3.27
C ALA A 348 10.92 -15.24 -2.51
N HIS A 349 10.29 -16.36 -2.12
CA HIS A 349 10.99 -17.48 -1.48
C HIS A 349 12.00 -18.13 -2.42
N LYS A 350 11.64 -18.32 -3.71
CA LYS A 350 12.57 -18.83 -4.73
C LYS A 350 13.81 -17.92 -4.84
N ALA A 351 13.62 -16.61 -4.91
CA ALA A 351 14.71 -15.64 -4.97
C ALA A 351 15.62 -15.72 -3.72
N ALA A 352 15.02 -15.75 -2.53
CA ALA A 352 15.77 -15.83 -1.29
C ALA A 352 16.54 -17.16 -1.15
N ALA A 353 15.95 -18.28 -1.59
CA ALA A 353 16.62 -19.58 -1.61
C ALA A 353 17.82 -19.58 -2.56
N MET A 354 17.63 -19.11 -3.79
CA MET A 354 18.71 -19.04 -4.79
C MET A 354 19.86 -18.12 -4.37
N LEU A 355 19.57 -17.00 -3.71
CA LEU A 355 20.60 -16.09 -3.18
C LEU A 355 21.39 -16.73 -2.03
N ALA A 356 20.71 -17.45 -1.14
CA ALA A 356 21.34 -18.12 0.00
C ALA A 356 22.28 -19.27 -0.38
N GLU A 357 22.17 -19.79 -1.60
CA GLU A 357 23.03 -20.84 -2.15
C GLU A 357 24.33 -20.31 -2.77
N ILE A 358 24.50 -18.99 -2.90
CA ILE A 358 25.66 -18.38 -3.55
C ILE A 358 26.75 -18.13 -2.50
N ASP A 359 27.90 -18.80 -2.66
CA ASP A 359 29.08 -18.50 -1.86
C ASP A 359 29.47 -17.02 -1.97
N GLY A 360 29.65 -16.37 -0.82
CA GLY A 360 29.94 -14.93 -0.75
C GLY A 360 28.71 -14.02 -0.73
N VAL A 361 27.48 -14.56 -0.76
CA VAL A 361 26.25 -13.79 -0.52
C VAL A 361 25.75 -14.00 0.91
N GLU A 362 25.55 -12.89 1.63
CA GLU A 362 24.91 -12.89 2.95
C GLU A 362 23.45 -12.49 2.78
N LEU A 363 22.52 -13.41 3.00
CA LEU A 363 21.09 -13.11 3.00
C LEU A 363 20.68 -12.52 4.36
N LEU A 364 20.04 -11.35 4.35
CA LEU A 364 19.55 -10.64 5.54
C LEU A 364 18.06 -10.85 5.79
N THR A 365 17.33 -11.38 4.81
CA THR A 365 15.89 -11.63 4.91
C THR A 365 15.60 -12.95 5.62
N PRO A 366 14.76 -12.96 6.67
CA PRO A 366 14.38 -14.19 7.38
C PRO A 366 13.37 -15.01 6.57
N ARG A 367 13.84 -16.09 5.93
CA ARG A 367 13.07 -16.88 4.94
C ARG A 367 11.79 -17.52 5.47
N ASP A 368 11.69 -17.78 6.76
CA ASP A 368 10.53 -18.39 7.40
C ASP A 368 9.41 -17.38 7.70
N ARG A 369 9.71 -16.09 7.69
CA ARG A 369 8.78 -14.99 8.01
C ARG A 369 8.99 -13.80 7.06
N MET A 370 9.02 -14.04 5.75
CA MET A 370 9.28 -12.99 4.75
C MET A 370 8.05 -12.60 3.93
N ALA A 371 8.05 -11.35 3.47
CA ALA A 371 7.15 -10.86 2.42
C ALA A 371 7.88 -10.82 1.06
N GLY A 372 7.49 -9.89 0.17
CA GLY A 372 8.10 -9.73 -1.16
C GLY A 372 9.47 -9.03 -1.18
N LEU A 373 10.08 -8.68 -0.04
CA LEU A 373 11.35 -7.95 0.02
C LEU A 373 12.50 -8.90 0.37
N VAL A 374 13.56 -8.89 -0.44
CA VAL A 374 14.74 -9.73 -0.24
C VAL A 374 15.99 -8.84 -0.21
N SER A 375 16.66 -8.83 0.93
CA SER A 375 17.84 -8.02 1.19
C SER A 375 19.07 -8.89 1.42
N PHE A 376 20.19 -8.49 0.83
CA PHE A 376 21.42 -9.28 0.86
C PHE A 376 22.67 -8.40 0.67
N ARG A 377 23.82 -8.94 1.03
CA ARG A 377 25.15 -8.37 0.74
C ARG A 377 25.94 -9.31 -0.15
N ILE A 378 26.87 -8.76 -0.92
CA ILE A 378 27.83 -9.52 -1.73
C ILE A 378 29.23 -9.21 -1.18
N ALA A 379 29.96 -10.23 -0.77
CA ALA A 379 31.30 -10.09 -0.20
C ALA A 379 32.23 -9.38 -1.20
N GLY A 380 33.02 -8.42 -0.70
CA GLY A 380 33.95 -7.64 -1.53
C GLY A 380 33.30 -6.54 -2.38
N TRP A 381 31.98 -6.33 -2.28
CA TRP A 381 31.27 -5.29 -3.01
C TRP A 381 30.64 -4.24 -2.11
N GLU A 382 30.82 -2.97 -2.46
CA GLU A 382 29.99 -1.89 -1.94
C GLU A 382 28.60 -1.97 -2.61
N PRO A 383 27.48 -1.83 -1.85
CA PRO A 383 26.14 -2.03 -2.39
C PRO A 383 25.78 -1.22 -3.64
N GLN A 384 26.17 0.06 -3.71
CA GLN A 384 25.85 0.90 -4.86
C GLN A 384 26.65 0.46 -6.10
N ALA A 385 27.95 0.17 -5.93
CA ALA A 385 28.78 -0.36 -7.02
C ALA A 385 28.26 -1.71 -7.56
N ALA A 386 27.82 -2.60 -6.66
CA ALA A 386 27.19 -3.85 -7.07
C ALA A 386 25.87 -3.62 -7.82
N LEU A 387 25.03 -2.70 -7.33
CA LEU A 387 23.78 -2.35 -7.98
C LEU A 387 24.02 -1.84 -9.40
N ASP A 388 24.97 -0.91 -9.58
CA ASP A 388 25.28 -0.32 -10.88
C ASP A 388 25.71 -1.39 -11.91
N GLU A 389 26.54 -2.35 -11.49
CA GLU A 389 26.95 -3.48 -12.36
C GLU A 389 25.79 -4.46 -12.63
N LEU A 390 24.95 -4.76 -11.64
CA LEU A 390 23.75 -5.58 -11.83
C LEU A 390 22.78 -4.93 -12.81
N GLN A 391 22.49 -3.64 -12.64
CA GLN A 391 21.60 -2.87 -13.52
C GLN A 391 22.12 -2.88 -14.96
N ALA A 392 23.42 -2.64 -15.15
CA ALA A 392 24.03 -2.63 -16.46
C ALA A 392 24.00 -3.97 -17.20
N ARG A 393 24.00 -5.10 -16.48
CA ARG A 393 24.05 -6.46 -17.06
C ARG A 393 22.67 -7.09 -17.23
N THR A 394 21.78 -6.81 -16.28
CA THR A 394 20.48 -7.48 -16.17
C THR A 394 19.33 -6.58 -16.60
N PHE A 395 19.53 -5.25 -16.65
CA PHE A 395 18.47 -4.24 -16.77
C PHE A 395 17.41 -4.35 -15.67
N ALA A 396 17.81 -4.82 -14.48
CA ALA A 396 16.92 -4.86 -13.33
C ALA A 396 16.80 -3.49 -12.66
N ILE A 397 15.61 -3.16 -12.16
CA ILE A 397 15.38 -2.02 -11.28
C ILE A 397 15.31 -2.55 -9.86
N ALA A 398 16.34 -2.24 -9.07
CA ALA A 398 16.47 -2.59 -7.66
C ALA A 398 17.04 -1.38 -6.90
N ARG A 399 17.29 -1.50 -5.59
CA ARG A 399 17.84 -0.40 -4.79
C ARG A 399 18.84 -0.86 -3.74
N THR A 400 19.56 0.10 -3.19
CA THR A 400 20.35 -0.08 -1.96
C THR A 400 19.56 0.34 -0.71
N LEU A 401 20.03 -0.14 0.44
CA LEU A 401 19.60 0.21 1.78
C LEU A 401 20.80 0.78 2.56
N PRO A 402 21.05 2.11 2.46
CA PRO A 402 22.18 2.73 3.15
C PRO A 402 22.27 2.45 4.66
N PRO A 403 21.16 2.44 5.44
CA PRO A 403 21.23 2.21 6.89
C PRO A 403 21.81 0.85 7.31
N ILE A 404 21.74 -0.16 6.44
CA ILE A 404 22.25 -1.51 6.72
C ILE A 404 23.29 -1.97 5.70
N SER A 405 23.78 -1.07 4.83
CA SER A 405 24.74 -1.36 3.76
C SER A 405 24.41 -2.65 2.99
N ALA A 406 23.23 -2.68 2.36
CA ALA A 406 22.74 -3.87 1.65
C ALA A 406 22.08 -3.52 0.31
N LEU A 407 21.98 -4.51 -0.57
CA LEU A 407 21.11 -4.50 -1.73
C LEU A 407 19.71 -4.98 -1.30
N ARG A 408 18.67 -4.49 -1.96
CA ARG A 408 17.30 -4.98 -1.81
C ARG A 408 16.62 -5.11 -3.15
N ILE A 409 16.09 -6.30 -3.39
CA ILE A 409 15.11 -6.57 -4.44
C ILE A 409 13.72 -6.74 -3.83
N SER A 410 12.69 -6.40 -4.58
CA SER A 410 11.29 -6.52 -4.19
C SER A 410 10.55 -7.27 -5.30
N ILE A 411 10.24 -8.54 -5.03
CA ILE A 411 9.71 -9.51 -5.99
C ILE A 411 8.18 -9.39 -6.03
N GLY A 412 7.64 -9.17 -7.22
CA GLY A 412 6.19 -9.13 -7.45
C GLY A 412 5.65 -10.42 -8.04
N PHE A 413 4.34 -10.61 -7.98
CA PHE A 413 3.65 -11.77 -8.58
C PHE A 413 3.80 -11.83 -10.12
N TRP A 414 4.17 -10.73 -10.76
CA TRP A 414 4.44 -10.64 -12.19
C TRP A 414 5.85 -11.10 -12.59
N THR A 415 6.77 -11.27 -11.62
CA THR A 415 8.15 -11.68 -11.89
C THR A 415 8.16 -13.09 -12.46
N THR A 416 8.94 -13.28 -13.53
CA THR A 416 9.14 -14.60 -14.16
C THR A 416 10.38 -15.29 -13.62
N GLU A 417 10.41 -16.60 -13.77
CA GLU A 417 11.53 -17.46 -13.44
C GLU A 417 12.77 -17.08 -14.25
N ASP A 418 12.64 -16.81 -15.54
CA ASP A 418 13.75 -16.39 -16.41
C ASP A 418 14.35 -15.03 -15.99
N GLU A 419 13.50 -14.07 -15.60
CA GLU A 419 13.94 -12.77 -15.07
C GLU A 419 14.70 -12.93 -13.75
N LEU A 420 14.20 -13.80 -12.87
CA LEU A 420 14.85 -14.10 -11.62
C LEU A 420 16.20 -14.79 -11.86
N ASP A 421 16.24 -15.83 -12.68
CA ASP A 421 17.47 -16.56 -13.03
C ASP A 421 18.52 -15.61 -13.61
N ARG A 422 18.13 -14.72 -14.53
CA ARG A 422 19.02 -13.70 -15.10
C ARG A 422 19.58 -12.74 -14.04
N PHE A 423 18.76 -12.28 -13.10
CA PHE A 423 19.23 -11.42 -12.02
C PHE A 423 20.20 -12.16 -11.10
N ILE A 424 19.84 -13.39 -10.70
CA ILE A 424 20.64 -14.23 -9.82
C ILE A 424 21.98 -14.61 -10.46
N ASP A 425 22.02 -14.91 -11.76
CA ASP A 425 23.27 -15.15 -12.49
C ASP A 425 24.19 -13.93 -12.48
N GLY A 426 23.60 -12.71 -12.53
CA GLY A 426 24.33 -11.48 -12.29
C GLY A 426 24.95 -11.43 -10.89
N VAL A 427 24.19 -11.82 -9.86
CA VAL A 427 24.69 -11.89 -8.48
C VAL A 427 25.79 -12.93 -8.33
N ARG A 428 25.64 -14.14 -8.92
CA ARG A 428 26.68 -15.19 -8.94
C ARG A 428 27.96 -14.69 -9.58
N LEU A 429 27.85 -13.98 -10.71
CA LEU A 429 29.00 -13.40 -11.38
C LEU A 429 29.73 -12.41 -10.47
N LEU A 430 29.01 -11.52 -9.79
CA LEU A 430 29.60 -10.55 -8.87
C LEU A 430 30.21 -11.25 -7.64
N ALA A 431 29.54 -12.24 -7.05
CA ALA A 431 30.04 -12.97 -5.89
C ALA A 431 31.34 -13.75 -6.19
N ALA A 432 31.52 -14.21 -7.43
CA ALA A 432 32.74 -14.88 -7.89
C ALA A 432 33.91 -13.91 -8.21
N HIS A 433 33.70 -12.59 -8.17
CA HIS A 433 34.68 -11.58 -8.56
C HIS A 433 34.74 -10.39 -7.58
N THR A 434 35.75 -9.56 -7.72
CA THR A 434 35.81 -8.23 -7.11
C THR A 434 35.63 -7.18 -8.21
N PRO A 435 35.43 -5.89 -7.88
CA PRO A 435 35.38 -4.83 -8.89
C PRO A 435 36.57 -4.83 -9.85
N GLU A 436 37.76 -5.23 -9.38
CA GLU A 436 38.99 -5.30 -10.16
C GLU A 436 39.10 -6.53 -11.05
N THR A 437 38.48 -7.64 -10.66
CA THR A 437 38.56 -8.92 -11.39
C THR A 437 37.33 -9.20 -12.26
N LEU A 438 36.28 -8.40 -12.14
CA LEU A 438 35.03 -8.57 -12.87
C LEU A 438 35.27 -8.50 -14.39
N PRO A 439 34.81 -9.48 -15.19
CA PRO A 439 34.95 -9.46 -16.64
C PRO A 439 34.29 -8.22 -17.25
N GLN A 440 35.04 -7.51 -18.08
CA GLN A 440 34.53 -6.34 -18.78
C GLN A 440 33.33 -6.71 -19.65
N ARG A 441 32.30 -5.87 -19.62
CA ARG A 441 31.15 -5.99 -20.51
C ARG A 441 31.63 -5.87 -21.95
N ARG A 442 31.09 -6.68 -22.86
CA ARG A 442 31.34 -6.49 -24.28
C ARG A 442 30.78 -5.14 -24.69
N THR A 443 31.64 -4.19 -24.99
CA THR A 443 31.24 -2.91 -25.57
C THR A 443 30.66 -3.19 -26.95
N LEU A 444 29.36 -2.93 -27.13
CA LEU A 444 28.78 -2.92 -28.48
C LEU A 444 29.33 -1.69 -29.19
N THR A 445 30.30 -1.89 -30.07
CA THR A 445 30.73 -0.83 -30.98
C THR A 445 29.56 -0.53 -31.91
N ILE A 446 28.95 0.65 -31.76
CA ILE A 446 27.95 1.13 -32.73
C ILE A 446 28.73 1.48 -34.01
N VAL A 447 28.73 0.55 -34.96
CA VAL A 447 29.35 0.76 -36.28
C VAL A 447 28.47 1.76 -37.03
N GLY A 448 28.86 3.04 -37.08
CA GLY A 448 28.10 4.05 -37.83
C GLY A 448 28.33 5.53 -37.49
N GLN A 449 29.19 5.88 -36.53
CA GLN A 449 29.67 7.26 -36.39
C GLN A 449 31.14 7.32 -36.77
N GLY A 450 31.38 7.44 -38.07
CA GLY A 450 32.66 7.76 -38.70
C GLY A 450 32.47 8.92 -39.66
#